data_AF-K1V7A3-F1
#
_entry.id   AF-K1V7A3-F1
#
_cell.length_a   1.000
_cell.length_b   1.000
_cell.length_c   1.000
_cell.angle_alpha   90.00
_cell.angle_beta   90.00
_cell.angle_gamma   90.00
#
_symmetry.space_group_name_H-M   'P 1'
#
loop_
_entity.id
_entity.type
_entity.pdbx_description
1 polymer ?
#
loop_
_entity_poly.entity_id
_entity_poly.type
_entity_poly.pdbx_seq_one_letter_code
_entity_poly.pdbx_strand_id
1 'polypeptide(L)'
;KNVLNYRCASSVGYWEQDTLRIGEEEFYNSGNDVSEMWYLNVVPIEDYNRLTQSNEVLKPGEAIAYSTAQDFSRDTIMMENTGPVKIKKATTNFSDFNMSPGMTNPSLYLFVPDYEEFLTPLLQLTDSYGNSRFSLFWHYGFDMDCDDETQIKVDAEIQEKNIRAST
;
A
#
# COMPACT_ATOMS: atom_id res chain seq x y z
N LYS A 1 14.59 13.39 15.88
CA LYS A 1 14.88 12.35 14.88
C LYS A 1 13.55 11.75 14.47
N ASN A 2 13.13 11.99 13.24
CA ASN A 2 11.94 11.35 12.70
C ASN A 2 12.32 9.93 12.26
N VAL A 3 11.44 8.98 12.52
CA VAL A 3 11.59 7.58 12.10
C VAL A 3 10.33 7.20 11.38
N LEU A 4 10.46 6.88 10.10
CA LEU A 4 9.46 6.16 9.33
C LEU A 4 9.56 4.69 9.71
N ASN A 5 8.47 4.11 10.20
CA ASN A 5 8.42 2.68 10.49
C ASN A 5 6.98 2.23 10.29
N TYR A 6 6.70 1.35 9.34
CA TYR A 6 5.40 0.71 9.19
C TYR A 6 5.48 -0.57 8.36
N ARG A 7 4.53 -1.47 8.60
CA ARG A 7 4.35 -2.69 7.80
C ARG A 7 3.22 -2.51 6.80
N CYS A 8 3.34 -3.17 5.65
CA CYS A 8 2.34 -3.09 4.59
C CYS A 8 2.24 -4.42 3.85
N ALA A 9 1.04 -4.80 3.46
CA ALA A 9 0.81 -5.80 2.43
C ALA A 9 0.45 -5.08 1.14
N SER A 10 1.24 -5.29 0.10
CA SER A 10 1.05 -4.61 -1.17
C SER A 10 0.76 -5.58 -2.30
N SER A 11 -0.09 -5.14 -3.22
CA SER A 11 -0.39 -5.84 -4.45
C SER A 11 -0.69 -4.83 -5.57
N VAL A 12 -0.91 -5.34 -6.77
CA VAL A 12 -1.49 -4.55 -7.87
C VAL A 12 -2.94 -4.97 -8.07
N GLY A 13 -3.74 -4.07 -8.62
CA GLY A 13 -5.12 -4.37 -8.95
C GLY A 13 -5.71 -3.40 -9.97
N TYR A 14 -6.97 -3.64 -10.32
CA TYR A 14 -7.74 -2.77 -11.20
C TYR A 14 -9.21 -2.79 -10.80
N TRP A 15 -9.93 -1.74 -11.18
CA TRP A 15 -11.35 -1.63 -10.89
C TRP A 15 -12.15 -2.36 -11.97
N GLU A 16 -12.85 -3.42 -11.57
CA GLU A 16 -13.94 -4.01 -12.34
C GLU A 16 -15.26 -3.58 -11.71
N GLN A 17 -15.92 -2.59 -12.32
CA GLN A 17 -17.11 -1.93 -11.75
C GLN A 17 -16.80 -1.39 -10.34
N ASP A 18 -17.46 -1.93 -9.30
CA ASP A 18 -17.30 -1.53 -7.89
C ASP A 18 -16.32 -2.43 -7.12
N THR A 19 -15.67 -3.38 -7.80
CA THR A 19 -14.76 -4.36 -7.19
C THR A 19 -13.32 -4.12 -7.63
N LEU A 20 -12.42 -4.04 -6.65
CA LEU A 20 -10.98 -4.05 -6.89
C LEU A 20 -10.53 -5.50 -7.07
N ARG A 21 -10.19 -5.86 -8.31
CA ARG A 21 -9.57 -7.14 -8.66
C ARG A 21 -8.08 -7.07 -8.35
N ILE A 22 -7.55 -8.12 -7.74
CA ILE A 22 -6.20 -8.14 -7.16
C ILE A 22 -5.35 -9.19 -7.86
N GLY A 23 -4.17 -8.77 -8.30
CA GLY A 23 -3.16 -9.63 -8.91
C GLY A 23 -2.67 -9.10 -10.25
N GLU A 24 -1.38 -9.22 -10.48
CA GLU A 24 -0.75 -8.83 -11.74
C GLU A 24 -1.20 -9.72 -12.91
N GLU A 25 -1.28 -11.04 -12.68
CA GLU A 25 -1.80 -11.98 -13.67
C GLU A 25 -3.25 -11.66 -14.05
N GLU A 26 -4.12 -11.39 -13.06
CA GLU A 26 -5.52 -10.99 -13.31
C GLU A 26 -5.60 -9.69 -14.10
N PHE A 27 -4.73 -8.74 -13.80
CA PHE A 27 -4.66 -7.48 -14.54
C PHE A 27 -4.31 -7.71 -16.00
N TYR A 28 -3.22 -8.41 -16.31
CA TYR A 28 -2.83 -8.63 -17.71
C TYR A 28 -3.86 -9.49 -18.47
N ASN A 29 -4.52 -10.43 -17.80
CA ASN A 29 -5.57 -11.25 -18.41
C ASN A 29 -6.86 -10.45 -18.71
N SER A 30 -7.10 -9.33 -18.02
CA SER A 30 -8.27 -8.47 -18.27
C SER A 30 -8.22 -7.74 -19.61
N GLY A 31 -7.00 -7.53 -20.15
CA GLY A 31 -6.80 -6.73 -21.36
C GLY A 31 -6.88 -5.21 -21.14
N ASN A 32 -6.92 -4.75 -19.88
CA ASN A 32 -6.91 -3.33 -19.55
C ASN A 32 -5.58 -2.65 -19.91
N ASP A 33 -5.64 -1.34 -20.16
CA ASP A 33 -4.43 -0.55 -20.39
C ASP A 33 -3.62 -0.44 -19.10
N VAL A 34 -2.28 -0.48 -19.18
CA VAL A 34 -1.38 -0.39 -18.02
C VAL A 34 -1.65 0.85 -17.16
N SER A 35 -2.14 1.95 -17.75
CA SER A 35 -2.55 3.15 -17.01
C SER A 35 -3.73 2.95 -16.05
N GLU A 36 -4.51 1.88 -16.23
CA GLU A 36 -5.63 1.48 -15.36
C GLU A 36 -5.20 0.65 -14.16
N MET A 37 -3.92 0.27 -14.06
CA MET A 37 -3.37 -0.44 -12.91
C MET A 37 -3.30 0.48 -11.68
N TRP A 38 -3.66 -0.08 -10.53
CA TRP A 38 -3.54 0.54 -9.21
C TRP A 38 -2.56 -0.25 -8.34
N TYR A 39 -1.78 0.47 -7.54
CA TYR A 39 -1.06 -0.13 -6.43
C TYR A 39 -1.93 -0.10 -5.18
N LEU A 40 -2.20 -1.27 -4.62
CA LEU A 40 -2.94 -1.43 -3.38
C LEU A 40 -1.95 -1.64 -2.23
N ASN A 41 -2.11 -0.90 -1.15
CA ASN A 41 -1.31 -0.98 0.06
C ASN A 41 -2.23 -1.09 1.28
N VAL A 42 -2.23 -2.23 1.96
CA VAL A 42 -2.97 -2.42 3.21
C VAL A 42 -2.01 -2.19 4.36
N VAL A 43 -2.37 -1.28 5.26
CA VAL A 43 -1.53 -0.83 6.38
C VAL A 43 -2.36 -0.91 7.67
N PRO A 44 -1.78 -1.35 8.79
CA PRO A 44 -2.48 -1.31 10.07
C PRO A 44 -2.80 0.12 10.52
N ILE A 45 -3.98 0.31 11.14
CA ILE A 45 -4.39 1.60 11.68
C ILE A 45 -3.45 2.11 12.79
N GLU A 46 -2.81 1.22 13.56
CA GLU A 46 -1.82 1.62 14.58
C GLU A 46 -0.60 2.31 13.96
N ASP A 47 -0.20 1.93 12.75
CA ASP A 47 0.92 2.56 12.05
C ASP A 47 0.50 3.90 11.46
N TYR A 48 -0.69 3.99 10.87
CA TYR A 48 -1.26 5.27 10.44
C TYR A 48 -1.33 6.28 11.58
N ASN A 49 -1.90 5.88 12.72
CA ASN A 49 -2.05 6.74 13.90
C ASN A 49 -0.69 7.25 14.39
N ARG A 50 0.32 6.37 14.45
CA ARG A 50 1.68 6.74 14.82
C ARG A 50 2.30 7.74 13.83
N LEU A 51 2.21 7.46 12.53
CA LEU A 51 2.81 8.29 11.47
C LEU A 51 2.16 9.67 11.36
N THR A 52 0.85 9.75 11.62
CA THR A 52 0.06 10.99 11.46
C THR A 52 -0.20 11.71 12.78
N GLN A 53 0.33 11.19 13.88
CA GLN A 53 0.09 11.68 15.25
C GLN A 53 -1.41 11.80 15.57
N SER A 54 -2.18 10.81 15.12
CA SER A 54 -3.63 10.74 15.33
C SER A 54 -4.02 9.56 16.23
N ASN A 55 -5.31 9.44 16.54
CA ASN A 55 -5.85 8.39 17.40
C ASN A 55 -7.20 7.90 16.85
N GLU A 56 -7.21 7.56 15.56
CA GLU A 56 -8.39 7.06 14.88
C GLU A 56 -8.70 5.63 15.34
N VAL A 57 -9.99 5.33 15.47
CA VAL A 57 -10.49 3.99 15.84
C VAL A 57 -11.48 3.53 14.79
N LEU A 58 -11.27 2.32 14.30
CA LEU A 58 -12.07 1.67 13.26
C LEU A 58 -12.73 0.41 13.80
N LYS A 59 -13.93 0.10 13.31
CA LYS A 59 -14.59 -1.19 13.54
C LYS A 59 -14.19 -2.20 12.46
N PRO A 60 -14.34 -3.51 12.68
CA PRO A 60 -14.20 -4.50 11.61
C PRO A 60 -15.01 -4.12 10.37
N GLY A 61 -14.38 -4.15 9.20
CA GLY A 61 -14.97 -3.73 7.93
C GLY A 61 -14.97 -2.21 7.66
N GLU A 62 -14.42 -1.38 8.55
CA GLU A 62 -14.14 0.04 8.29
C GLU A 62 -12.67 0.25 7.90
N ALA A 63 -12.41 1.23 7.03
CA ALA A 63 -11.06 1.67 6.68
C ALA A 63 -10.96 3.20 6.59
N ILE A 64 -9.74 3.72 6.74
CA ILE A 64 -9.36 5.04 6.24
C ILE A 64 -8.64 4.85 4.91
N ALA A 65 -8.97 5.65 3.90
CA ALA A 65 -8.32 5.60 2.60
C ALA A 65 -7.42 6.82 2.39
N TYR A 66 -6.24 6.60 1.82
CA TYR A 66 -5.44 7.64 1.16
C TYR A 66 -5.22 7.21 -0.29
N SER A 67 -5.34 8.14 -1.23
CA SER A 67 -5.05 7.87 -2.63
C SER A 67 -4.22 8.98 -3.26
N THR A 68 -3.31 8.60 -4.15
CA THR A 68 -2.58 9.55 -4.99
C THR A 68 -3.40 10.01 -6.20
N ALA A 69 -4.49 9.31 -6.55
CA ALA A 69 -5.47 9.78 -7.52
C ALA A 69 -6.34 10.88 -6.91
N GLN A 70 -6.38 12.06 -7.53
CA GLN A 70 -7.10 13.23 -7.00
C GLN A 70 -8.63 13.05 -7.01
N ASP A 71 -9.15 12.17 -7.86
CA ASP A 71 -10.58 11.93 -8.10
C ASP A 71 -11.13 10.70 -7.36
N PHE A 72 -10.33 10.06 -6.51
CA PHE A 72 -10.77 8.92 -5.71
C PHE A 72 -11.90 9.34 -4.74
N SER A 73 -13.09 8.78 -4.92
CA SER A 73 -14.32 9.21 -4.21
C SER A 73 -15.23 8.05 -3.77
N ARG A 74 -14.67 6.87 -3.50
CA ARG A 74 -15.45 5.68 -3.12
C ARG A 74 -15.71 5.62 -1.61
N ASP A 75 -16.98 5.48 -1.23
CA ASP A 75 -17.42 5.28 0.16
C ASP A 75 -17.35 3.81 0.61
N THR A 76 -17.27 2.88 -0.33
CA THR A 76 -17.16 1.45 -0.07
C THR A 76 -16.29 0.82 -1.15
N ILE A 77 -15.42 -0.10 -0.74
CA ILE A 77 -14.55 -0.87 -1.62
C ILE A 77 -14.91 -2.34 -1.44
N MET A 78 -15.20 -3.00 -2.56
CA MET A 78 -15.26 -4.45 -2.61
C MET A 78 -13.89 -4.97 -3.02
N MET A 79 -13.31 -5.86 -2.24
CA MET A 79 -12.14 -6.64 -2.65
C MET A 79 -12.49 -8.12 -2.61
N GLU A 80 -11.74 -8.91 -3.36
CA GLU A 80 -11.88 -10.35 -3.35
C GLU A 80 -11.72 -10.89 -1.93
N ASN A 81 -12.63 -11.78 -1.51
CA ASN A 81 -12.62 -12.49 -0.22
C ASN A 81 -12.76 -11.66 1.09
N THR A 82 -12.80 -10.32 1.08
CA THR A 82 -12.89 -9.50 2.31
C THR A 82 -14.29 -9.00 2.66
N GLY A 83 -15.25 -9.08 1.72
CA GLY A 83 -16.56 -8.43 1.86
C GLY A 83 -16.48 -6.90 1.68
N PRO A 84 -17.60 -6.17 1.89
CA PRO A 84 -17.61 -4.71 1.73
C PRO A 84 -16.78 -4.01 2.81
N VAL A 85 -15.81 -3.21 2.37
CA VAL A 85 -14.99 -2.35 3.23
C VAL A 85 -15.47 -0.92 3.14
N LYS A 86 -16.02 -0.39 4.23
CA LYS A 86 -16.56 0.97 4.29
C LYS A 86 -15.44 1.98 4.52
N ILE A 87 -15.34 2.98 3.65
CA ILE A 87 -14.40 4.09 3.82
C ILE A 87 -15.01 5.11 4.78
N LYS A 88 -14.48 5.15 6.00
CA LYS A 88 -14.93 6.07 7.04
C LYS A 88 -14.40 7.49 6.82
N LYS A 89 -13.22 7.58 6.21
CA LYS A 89 -12.48 8.83 6.00
C LYS A 89 -11.55 8.68 4.81
N ALA A 90 -11.59 9.64 3.89
CA ALA A 90 -10.51 9.86 2.95
C ALA A 90 -9.55 10.90 3.56
N THR A 91 -8.28 10.57 3.70
CA THR A 91 -7.26 11.43 4.30
C THR A 91 -6.31 11.96 3.23
N THR A 92 -5.86 13.21 3.38
CA THR A 92 -4.71 13.78 2.66
C THR A 92 -3.46 13.84 3.54
N ASN A 93 -3.64 13.65 4.85
CA ASN A 93 -2.57 13.67 5.85
C ASN A 93 -1.90 12.29 5.93
N PHE A 94 -1.23 11.89 4.86
CA PHE A 94 -0.33 10.75 4.82
C PHE A 94 0.71 11.06 3.74
N SER A 95 1.98 11.07 4.14
CA SER A 95 3.07 11.19 3.18
C SER A 95 3.31 9.82 2.60
N ASP A 96 3.04 9.64 1.31
CA ASP A 96 3.47 8.44 0.60
C ASP A 96 5.00 8.45 0.52
N PHE A 97 5.64 7.62 1.35
CA PHE A 97 7.09 7.52 1.42
C PHE A 97 7.68 6.61 0.33
N ASN A 98 6.84 5.98 -0.49
CA ASN A 98 7.23 4.94 -1.46
C ASN A 98 7.14 5.39 -2.93
N MET A 99 6.77 6.64 -3.21
CA MET A 99 6.64 7.07 -4.61
C MET A 99 8.03 7.25 -5.24
N SER A 100 8.48 6.23 -5.98
CA SER A 100 9.62 6.38 -6.88
C SER A 100 9.30 7.52 -7.88
N PRO A 101 10.22 8.45 -8.11
CA PRO A 101 10.05 9.45 -9.15
C PRO A 101 9.74 8.76 -10.49
N GLY A 102 8.59 9.08 -11.09
CA GLY A 102 8.17 8.55 -12.40
C GLY A 102 7.08 7.48 -12.39
N MET A 103 6.62 6.99 -11.23
CA MET A 103 5.42 6.16 -11.18
C MET A 103 4.17 7.00 -11.50
N THR A 104 3.46 6.64 -12.56
CA THR A 104 2.24 7.34 -13.02
C THR A 104 0.96 6.66 -12.53
N ASN A 105 1.01 5.37 -12.22
CA ASN A 105 -0.13 4.61 -11.73
C ASN A 105 -0.51 5.05 -10.31
N PRO A 106 -1.81 5.20 -10.03
CA PRO A 106 -2.28 5.62 -8.72
C PRO A 106 -2.03 4.54 -7.66
N SER A 107 -1.76 5.02 -6.44
CA SER A 107 -1.70 4.19 -5.24
C SER A 107 -2.94 4.43 -4.38
N LEU A 108 -3.43 3.35 -3.79
CA LEU A 108 -4.48 3.34 -2.77
C LEU A 108 -3.94 2.68 -1.51
N TYR A 109 -3.93 3.44 -0.43
CA TYR A 109 -3.60 2.97 0.91
C TYR A 109 -4.89 2.78 1.70
N LEU A 110 -5.08 1.59 2.25
CA LEU A 110 -6.17 1.25 3.15
C LEU A 110 -5.62 1.00 4.55
N PHE A 111 -6.01 1.86 5.48
CA PHE A 111 -5.68 1.72 6.89
C PHE A 111 -6.80 0.98 7.61
N VAL A 112 -6.51 -0.22 8.11
CA VAL A 112 -7.53 -1.16 8.61
C VAL A 112 -7.30 -1.53 10.08
N PRO A 113 -8.36 -1.83 10.85
CA PRO A 113 -8.23 -2.51 12.14
C PRO A 113 -7.95 -4.00 11.93
N ASP A 114 -7.50 -4.68 12.99
CA ASP A 114 -7.32 -6.14 13.01
C ASP A 114 -6.55 -6.67 11.78
N TYR A 115 -5.43 -5.99 11.46
CA TYR A 115 -4.68 -6.13 10.21
C TYR A 115 -4.44 -7.58 9.76
N GLU A 116 -4.02 -8.46 10.66
CA GLU A 116 -3.77 -9.88 10.33
C GLU A 116 -5.07 -10.62 9.95
N GLU A 117 -6.16 -10.34 10.66
CA GLU A 117 -7.48 -10.94 10.39
C GLU A 117 -8.02 -10.41 9.06
N PHE A 118 -7.89 -9.11 8.81
CA PHE A 118 -8.27 -8.48 7.55
C PHE A 118 -7.50 -9.05 6.35
N LEU A 119 -6.20 -9.32 6.52
CA LEU A 119 -5.36 -9.87 5.45
C LEU A 119 -5.54 -11.37 5.22
N THR A 120 -5.96 -12.13 6.22
CA THR A 120 -6.13 -13.59 6.12
C THR A 120 -6.86 -14.04 4.84
N PRO A 121 -8.02 -13.48 4.45
CA PRO A 121 -8.67 -13.84 3.18
C PRO A 121 -7.95 -13.36 1.92
N LEU A 122 -7.21 -12.25 2.00
CA LEU A 122 -6.47 -11.66 0.87
C LEU A 122 -5.20 -12.45 0.55
N LEU A 123 -4.48 -12.93 1.58
CA LEU A 123 -3.28 -13.74 1.42
C LEU A 123 -3.57 -15.15 0.90
N GLN A 124 -4.85 -15.57 0.87
CA GLN A 124 -5.27 -16.82 0.21
C GLN A 124 -5.43 -16.66 -1.30
N LEU A 125 -5.38 -15.44 -1.84
CA LEU A 125 -5.38 -15.21 -3.27
C LEU A 125 -4.02 -15.59 -3.84
N THR A 126 -4.00 -16.56 -4.74
CA THR A 126 -2.77 -17.03 -5.39
C THR A 126 -2.80 -16.82 -6.89
N ASP A 127 -1.63 -16.65 -7.49
CA ASP A 127 -1.44 -16.74 -8.94
C ASP A 127 -1.58 -18.19 -9.44
N SER A 128 -1.47 -18.40 -10.75
CA SER A 128 -1.50 -19.73 -11.38
C SER A 128 -0.38 -20.67 -10.94
N TYR A 129 0.68 -20.15 -10.30
CA TYR A 129 1.80 -20.92 -9.75
C TYR A 129 1.64 -21.22 -8.25
N GLY A 130 0.58 -20.73 -7.61
CA GLY A 130 0.32 -20.90 -6.18
C GLY A 130 1.05 -19.91 -5.28
N ASN A 131 1.68 -18.86 -5.82
CA ASN A 131 2.28 -17.80 -5.03
C ASN A 131 1.21 -16.80 -4.58
N SER A 132 1.35 -16.23 -3.38
CA SER A 132 0.49 -15.14 -2.91
C SER A 132 0.51 -13.97 -3.89
N ARG A 133 -0.66 -13.41 -4.20
CA ARG A 133 -0.78 -12.17 -5.00
C ARG A 133 -0.35 -10.92 -4.23
N PHE A 134 -0.13 -11.04 -2.92
CA PHE A 134 0.39 -9.98 -2.06
C PHE A 134 1.84 -10.24 -1.67
N SER A 135 2.60 -9.15 -1.65
CA SER A 135 3.94 -9.07 -1.08
C SER A 135 3.88 -8.34 0.26
N LEU A 136 4.61 -8.85 1.25
CA LEU A 136 4.68 -8.25 2.59
C LEU A 136 5.95 -7.41 2.71
N PHE A 137 5.79 -6.16 3.13
CA PHE A 137 6.85 -5.18 3.27
C PHE A 137 6.95 -4.63 4.68
N TRP A 138 8.18 -4.32 5.09
CA TRP A 138 8.47 -3.52 6.27
C TRP A 138 9.27 -2.29 5.83
N HIS A 139 8.67 -1.11 5.95
CA HIS A 139 9.30 0.16 5.64
C HIS A 139 9.95 0.73 6.88
N TYR A 140 11.25 1.03 6.81
CA TYR A 140 12.02 1.63 7.90
C TYR A 140 12.93 2.72 7.35
N GLY A 141 12.82 3.94 7.87
CA GLY A 141 13.61 5.09 7.49
C GLY A 141 13.82 6.03 8.68
N PHE A 142 14.89 6.81 8.70
CA PHE A 142 15.20 7.70 9.81
C PHE A 142 16.06 8.88 9.35
N ASP A 143 15.94 10.00 10.03
CA ASP A 143 16.83 11.15 9.80
C ASP A 143 18.25 10.79 10.25
N MET A 144 19.22 10.91 9.33
CA MET A 144 20.62 10.78 9.67
C MET A 144 21.16 12.10 10.24
N ASP A 145 22.11 11.99 11.15
CA ASP A 145 22.74 13.15 11.80
C ASP A 145 23.96 13.60 10.97
N CYS A 146 23.71 13.94 9.70
CA CYS A 146 24.72 14.36 8.73
C CYS A 146 24.13 15.39 7.74
N ASP A 147 25.00 16.00 6.93
CA ASP A 147 24.55 16.86 5.82
C ASP A 147 23.85 16.08 4.70
N ASP A 148 23.07 16.79 3.89
CA ASP A 148 22.26 16.23 2.80
C ASP A 148 23.11 15.47 1.77
N GLU A 149 24.31 15.96 1.42
CA GLU A 149 25.18 15.29 0.45
C GLU A 149 25.66 13.93 0.98
N THR A 150 26.01 13.87 2.26
CA THR A 150 26.38 12.63 2.94
C THR A 150 25.16 11.70 3.02
N GLN A 151 23.98 12.24 3.30
CA GLN A 151 22.75 11.45 3.37
C GLN A 151 22.39 10.81 2.03
N ILE A 152 22.48 11.57 0.92
CA ILE A 152 22.23 11.08 -0.43
C ILE A 152 23.22 9.98 -0.83
N LYS A 153 24.51 10.15 -0.50
CA LYS A 153 25.53 9.13 -0.81
C LYS A 153 25.26 7.81 -0.09
N VAL A 154 24.92 7.86 1.19
CA VAL A 154 24.61 6.66 1.98
C VAL A 154 23.35 5.98 1.45
N ASP A 155 22.30 6.74 1.12
CA ASP A 155 21.08 6.16 0.54
C ASP A 155 21.37 5.44 -0.78
N ALA A 156 22.12 6.06 -1.69
CA ALA A 156 22.52 5.44 -2.96
C ALA A 156 23.29 4.12 -2.76
N GLU A 157 24.23 4.06 -1.81
CA GLU A 157 24.96 2.83 -1.50
C GLU A 157 24.07 1.73 -0.90
N ILE A 158 23.09 2.09 -0.07
CA ILE A 158 22.12 1.15 0.50
C ILE A 158 21.23 0.58 -0.62
N GLN A 159 20.71 1.43 -1.51
CA GLN A 159 19.90 0.99 -2.65
C GLN A 159 20.69 0.04 -3.56
N GLU A 160 21.94 0.35 -3.87
CA GLU A 160 22.79 -0.53 -4.69
C GLU A 160 23.02 -1.89 -4.03
N LYS A 161 23.25 -1.93 -2.72
CA LYS A 161 23.40 -3.20 -1.97
C LYS A 161 22.10 -4.02 -1.97
N ASN A 162 20.95 -3.37 -1.81
CA ASN A 162 19.64 -4.05 -1.81
C ASN A 162 19.33 -4.68 -3.18
N ILE A 163 19.67 -3.99 -4.28
CA ILE A 163 19.55 -4.53 -5.64
C ILE A 163 20.43 -5.79 -5.80
N ARG A 164 21.70 -5.71 -5.39
CA ARG A 164 22.64 -6.83 -5.48
C ARG A 164 22.26 -8.04 -4.61
N ALA A 165 21.57 -7.82 -3.49
CA ALA A 165 21.09 -8.90 -2.63
C ALA A 165 19.84 -9.60 -3.17
N SER A 166 19.14 -8.98 -4.13
CA SER A 166 17.90 -9.47 -4.74
C SER A 166 18.13 -10.14 -6.11
N THR A 167 19.38 -10.25 -6.57
CA THR A 167 19.81 -10.92 -7.81
C THR A 167 20.57 -12.20 -7.49
#